data_AF-A0A141SBG3-F1
#
_entry.id   AF-A0A141SBG3-F1
#
_cell.length_a   1.000
_cell.length_b   1.000
_cell.length_c   1.000
_cell.angle_alpha   90.00
_cell.angle_beta   90.00
_cell.angle_gamma   90.00
#
_symmetry.space_group_name_H-M   'P 1'
#
loop_
_entity.id
_entity.type
_entity.pdbx_description
1 polymer ?
#
loop_
_entity_poly.entity_id
_entity_poly.type
_entity_poly.pdbx_seq_one_letter_code
_entity_poly.pdbx_strand_id
1 'polypeptide(L)'
;DVGVILSGLTPEERRAAYAADITYGTNNEFGFDYLRDNMAHSTEDMVQRGHNFAIVDEVDSILIDEARTPLIISGPADGASNWYTEFARLAPLMEKDVHYEVDIRKRTIGVHELGVEFVEDQLGIENLYEA
;
A
#
# COMPACT_ATOMS: atom_id res chain seq x y z
N ASP A 1 9.09 14.55 30.98
CA ASP A 1 7.99 13.58 31.13
C ASP A 1 8.28 12.28 30.40
N VAL A 2 7.70 11.17 30.87
CA VAL A 2 7.90 9.81 30.33
C VAL A 2 6.56 9.28 29.82
N GLY A 3 6.54 8.81 28.57
CA GLY A 3 5.37 8.19 27.93
C GLY A 3 5.57 6.68 27.73
N VAL A 4 4.47 5.96 27.53
CA VAL A 4 4.49 4.53 27.20
C VAL A 4 3.47 4.24 26.10
N ILE A 5 3.88 3.48 25.09
CA ILE A 5 3.02 3.00 24.01
C ILE A 5 2.64 1.55 24.31
N LEU A 6 1.34 1.29 24.37
CA LEU A 6 0.75 -0.01 24.61
C LEU A 6 -0.27 -0.35 23.52
N SER A 7 -0.48 -1.64 23.32
CA SER A 7 -1.58 -2.14 22.50
C SER A 7 -2.92 -1.62 23.05
N GLY A 8 -3.82 -1.22 22.15
CA GLY A 8 -5.15 -0.70 22.51
C GLY A 8 -5.24 0.80 22.76
N LEU A 9 -4.11 1.52 22.87
CA LEU A 9 -4.12 2.99 22.94
C LEU A 9 -4.67 3.61 21.65
N THR A 10 -5.52 4.62 21.82
CA THR A 10 -6.03 5.47 20.74
C THR A 10 -4.90 6.30 20.09
N PRO A 11 -5.08 6.80 18.86
CA PRO A 11 -4.10 7.68 18.23
C PRO A 11 -3.78 8.94 19.04
N GLU A 12 -4.77 9.51 19.75
CA GLU A 12 -4.57 10.68 20.59
C GLU A 12 -3.70 10.37 21.81
N GLU A 13 -3.95 9.26 22.50
CA GLU A 13 -3.13 8.79 23.62
C GLU A 13 -1.70 8.46 23.17
N ARG A 14 -1.54 7.86 21.98
CA ARG A 14 -0.22 7.59 21.39
C ARG A 14 0.53 8.88 21.11
N ARG A 15 -0.12 9.87 20.49
CA ARG A 15 0.49 11.18 20.20
C ARG A 15 0.96 11.86 21.47
N ALA A 16 0.16 11.82 22.54
CA ALA A 16 0.56 12.33 23.85
C ALA A 16 1.78 11.57 24.42
N ALA A 17 1.81 10.24 24.30
CA ALA A 17 2.93 9.42 24.76
C ALA A 17 4.23 9.62 23.95
N TYR A 18 4.14 9.84 22.63
CA TYR A 18 5.28 10.19 21.80
C TYR A 18 5.79 11.61 22.06
N ALA A 19 4.92 12.53 22.49
CA ALA A 19 5.30 13.90 22.82
C ALA A 19 6.13 14.03 24.12
N ALA A 20 6.15 12.98 24.96
CA ALA A 20 6.99 12.91 26.15
C ALA A 20 8.49 12.90 25.81
N ASP A 21 9.36 13.35 26.72
CA ASP A 21 10.82 13.41 26.49
C ASP A 21 11.43 12.02 26.23
N ILE A 22 10.91 11.00 26.92
CA ILE A 22 11.30 9.60 26.76
C ILE A 22 10.02 8.78 26.58
N THR A 23 10.00 7.91 25.57
CA THR A 23 8.86 7.04 25.29
C THR A 23 9.31 5.58 25.33
N TYR A 24 8.67 4.78 26.20
CA TYR A 24 8.83 3.33 26.25
C TYR A 24 7.79 2.63 25.37
N GLY A 25 8.10 1.45 24.88
CA GLY A 25 7.20 0.65 24.05
C GLY A 25 7.90 -0.60 23.55
N THR A 26 7.17 -1.44 22.81
CA THR A 26 7.74 -2.61 22.14
C THR A 26 8.07 -2.30 20.69
N ASN A 27 8.97 -3.08 20.07
CA ASN A 27 9.30 -2.97 18.64
C ASN A 27 8.05 -3.03 17.74
N ASN A 28 7.08 -3.89 18.07
CA ASN A 28 5.83 -4.05 17.35
C ASN A 28 5.01 -2.76 17.37
N GLU A 29 4.85 -2.13 18.54
CA GLU A 29 4.08 -0.89 18.65
C GLU A 29 4.73 0.26 17.88
N PHE A 30 6.06 0.44 18.03
CA PHE A 30 6.79 1.45 17.28
C PHE A 30 6.74 1.21 15.77
N GLY A 31 6.93 -0.04 15.34
CA GLY A 31 6.92 -0.39 13.93
C GLY A 31 5.54 -0.25 13.30
N PHE A 32 4.45 -0.67 13.97
CA PHE A 32 3.10 -0.49 13.47
C PHE A 32 2.64 0.97 13.48
N ASP A 33 3.07 1.78 14.46
CA ASP A 33 2.82 3.22 14.44
C ASP A 33 3.52 3.88 13.25
N TYR A 34 4.78 3.51 12.98
CA TYR A 34 5.50 3.99 11.81
C TYR A 34 4.79 3.61 10.49
N LEU A 35 4.35 2.35 10.37
CA LEU A 35 3.61 1.90 9.19
C LEU A 35 2.29 2.68 9.03
N ARG A 36 1.53 2.88 10.11
CA ARG A 36 0.27 3.64 10.09
C ARG A 36 0.47 5.10 9.74
N ASP A 37 1.52 5.74 10.25
CA ASP A 37 1.84 7.13 9.94
C ASP A 37 2.13 7.33 8.44
N ASN A 38 2.71 6.33 7.76
CA ASN A 38 2.95 6.36 6.31
C ASN A 38 1.72 6.01 5.46
N MET A 39 0.61 5.61 6.08
CA MET A 39 -0.69 5.44 5.43
C MET A 39 -1.67 6.58 5.77
N ALA A 40 -1.27 7.52 6.63
CA ALA A 40 -2.13 8.62 7.06
C ALA A 40 -2.45 9.56 5.88
N HIS A 41 -3.71 9.98 5.78
CA HIS A 41 -4.15 10.93 4.75
C HIS A 41 -3.72 12.37 5.05
N SER A 42 -3.49 12.69 6.33
CA SER A 42 -3.05 14.00 6.78
C SER A 42 -1.90 13.89 7.77
N THR A 43 -1.08 14.93 7.86
CA THR A 43 0.02 14.99 8.83
C THR A 43 -0.46 15.10 10.27
N GLU A 44 -1.68 15.57 10.48
CA GLU A 44 -2.30 15.72 11.81
C GLU A 44 -2.66 14.36 12.42
N ASP A 45 -2.91 13.37 11.57
CA ASP A 45 -3.24 12.01 12.00
C ASP A 45 -2.02 11.20 12.46
N MET A 46 -0.80 11.66 12.13
CA MET A 46 0.44 11.00 12.55
C MET A 46 0.60 11.02 14.07
N VAL A 47 1.17 9.95 14.62
CA VAL A 47 1.40 9.81 16.06
C VAL A 47 2.88 9.93 16.44
N GLN A 48 3.81 9.51 15.57
CA GLN A 48 5.24 9.65 15.80
C GLN A 48 5.74 11.04 15.41
N ARG A 49 6.90 11.42 15.98
CA ARG A 49 7.55 12.73 15.76
C ARG A 49 8.98 12.63 15.20
N GLY A 50 9.32 11.49 14.59
CA GLY A 50 10.67 11.17 14.07
C GLY A 50 11.40 10.11 14.90
N HIS A 51 12.59 9.71 14.43
CA HIS A 51 13.40 8.63 15.02
C HIS A 51 14.78 9.15 15.44
N ASN A 52 14.82 9.93 16.52
CA ASN A 52 16.04 10.61 16.95
C ASN A 52 17.08 9.68 17.58
N PHE A 53 16.64 8.84 18.51
CA PHE A 53 17.49 7.89 19.23
C PHE A 53 16.64 6.78 19.84
N ALA A 54 17.15 5.54 19.79
CA ALA A 54 16.49 4.37 20.38
C ALA A 54 17.51 3.56 21.16
N ILE A 55 17.17 3.21 22.39
CA ILE A 55 17.90 2.23 23.19
C ILE A 55 17.05 0.97 23.21
N VAL A 56 17.59 -0.13 22.70
CA VAL A 56 16.89 -1.40 22.60
C VAL A 56 17.38 -2.30 23.73
N ASP A 57 16.48 -2.61 24.65
CA ASP A 57 16.70 -3.67 25.63
C ASP A 57 16.51 -5.04 24.97
N GLU A 58 17.21 -6.08 25.44
CA GLU A 58 17.21 -7.43 24.83
C GLU A 58 17.50 -7.40 23.31
N VAL A 59 18.56 -6.67 22.93
CA VAL A 59 18.87 -6.32 21.54
C VAL A 59 19.08 -7.52 20.61
N ASP A 60 19.59 -8.64 21.13
CA ASP A 60 19.76 -9.89 20.39
C ASP A 60 18.39 -10.49 20.03
N SER A 61 17.47 -10.56 20.98
CA SER A 61 16.10 -11.04 20.73
C SER A 61 15.39 -10.15 19.69
N ILE A 62 15.48 -8.83 19.84
CA ILE A 62 14.74 -7.89 18.99
C ILE A 62 15.35 -7.75 17.59
N LEU A 63 16.67 -7.53 17.48
CA LEU A 63 17.31 -7.23 16.20
C LEU A 63 17.83 -8.45 15.44
N ILE A 64 17.89 -9.63 16.07
CA ILE A 64 18.32 -10.87 15.42
C ILE A 64 17.14 -11.84 15.28
N ASP A 65 16.52 -12.22 16.39
CA ASP A 65 15.54 -13.30 16.38
C ASP A 65 14.19 -12.88 15.81
N GLU A 66 13.69 -11.73 16.22
CA GLU A 66 12.39 -11.18 15.78
C GLU A 66 12.46 -10.52 14.39
N ALA A 67 13.64 -10.03 13.99
CA ALA A 67 13.85 -9.37 12.69
C ALA A 67 13.53 -10.27 11.47
N ARG A 68 13.38 -11.59 11.68
CA ARG A 68 12.98 -12.55 10.63
C ARG A 68 11.51 -12.42 10.22
N THR A 69 10.67 -11.86 11.08
CA THR A 69 9.23 -11.70 10.82
C THR A 69 8.95 -10.24 10.47
N PRO A 70 8.52 -9.94 9.23
CA PRO A 70 8.18 -8.56 8.85
C PRO A 70 6.90 -8.10 9.53
N LEU A 71 6.82 -6.80 9.83
CA LEU A 71 5.59 -6.14 10.25
C LEU A 71 4.72 -5.85 9.04
N ILE A 72 3.49 -6.36 9.02
CA ILE A 72 2.57 -6.25 7.89
C ILE A 72 1.22 -5.71 8.39
N ILE A 73 0.76 -4.62 7.78
CA ILE A 73 -0.64 -4.21 7.87
C ILE A 73 -1.35 -4.79 6.65
N SER A 74 -2.22 -5.76 6.88
CA SER A 74 -3.14 -6.25 5.86
C SER A 74 -4.46 -5.51 5.94
N GLY A 75 -5.04 -5.21 4.78
CA GLY A 75 -6.38 -4.66 4.63
C GLY A 75 -7.15 -5.43 3.58
N PRO A 76 -8.47 -5.19 3.46
CA PRO A 76 -9.22 -5.68 2.31
C PRO A 76 -8.55 -5.16 1.04
N ALA A 77 -8.45 -6.00 0.02
CA ALA A 77 -8.05 -5.53 -1.30
C ALA A 77 -9.20 -4.69 -1.86
N ASP A 78 -9.08 -3.37 -1.80
CA ASP A 78 -9.89 -2.49 -2.65
C ASP A 78 -9.34 -2.64 -4.06
N GLY A 79 -10.00 -3.49 -4.85
CA GLY A 79 -9.47 -3.82 -6.17
C GLY A 79 -10.52 -4.44 -7.06
N ALA A 80 -11.05 -3.61 -7.97
CA ALA A 80 -11.20 -3.85 -9.41
C ALA A 80 -11.58 -5.26 -9.92
N SER A 81 -12.18 -6.13 -9.09
CA SER A 81 -12.58 -7.49 -9.46
C SER A 81 -13.47 -7.50 -10.70
N ASN A 82 -14.31 -6.48 -10.81
CA ASN A 82 -15.19 -6.26 -11.97
C ASN A 82 -14.37 -5.98 -13.23
N TRP A 83 -13.31 -5.15 -13.15
CA TRP A 83 -12.49 -4.82 -14.31
C TRP A 83 -11.71 -6.03 -14.84
N TYR A 84 -11.16 -6.87 -13.97
CA TYR A 84 -10.51 -8.11 -14.42
C TYR A 84 -11.49 -9.01 -15.18
N THR A 85 -12.72 -9.10 -14.71
CA THR A 85 -13.78 -9.89 -15.36
C THR A 85 -14.19 -9.29 -16.70
N GLU A 86 -14.37 -7.96 -16.77
CA GLU A 86 -14.73 -7.28 -18.02
C GLU A 86 -13.62 -7.36 -19.06
N PHE A 87 -12.36 -7.10 -18.70
CA PHE A 87 -11.26 -7.21 -19.65
C PHE A 87 -10.99 -8.65 -20.08
N ALA A 88 -11.25 -9.66 -19.22
CA ALA A 88 -11.22 -11.06 -19.62
C ALA A 88 -12.33 -11.41 -20.64
N ARG A 89 -13.49 -10.73 -20.58
CA ARG A 89 -14.57 -10.85 -21.57
C ARG A 89 -14.21 -10.17 -22.89
N LEU A 90 -13.54 -9.01 -22.84
CA LEU A 90 -13.19 -8.21 -24.03
C LEU A 90 -11.99 -8.76 -24.80
N ALA A 91 -10.95 -9.24 -24.11
CA ALA A 91 -9.73 -9.76 -24.74
C ALA A 91 -9.98 -10.78 -25.88
N PRO A 92 -10.86 -11.80 -25.76
CA PRO A 92 -11.12 -12.74 -26.86
C PRO A 92 -11.95 -12.15 -28.01
N LEU A 93 -12.62 -11.01 -27.81
CA LEU A 93 -13.34 -10.29 -28.86
C LEU A 93 -12.39 -9.41 -29.70
N MET A 94 -11.21 -9.12 -29.17
CA MET A 94 -10.18 -8.38 -29.89
C MET A 94 -9.44 -9.29 -30.87
N GLU A 95 -9.12 -8.77 -32.05
CA GLU A 95 -8.45 -9.51 -33.11
C GLU A 95 -6.98 -9.09 -33.19
N LYS A 96 -6.10 -10.10 -33.23
CA LYS A 96 -4.66 -9.89 -33.37
C LYS A 96 -4.36 -9.29 -34.74
N ASP A 97 -3.41 -8.38 -34.79
CA ASP A 97 -2.94 -7.63 -35.96
C ASP A 97 -4.02 -6.66 -36.54
N VAL A 98 -5.15 -6.50 -35.85
CA VAL A 98 -6.20 -5.49 -36.12
C VAL A 98 -6.36 -4.55 -34.92
N HIS A 99 -6.72 -5.11 -33.77
CA HIS A 99 -6.93 -4.36 -32.53
C HIS A 99 -5.63 -4.25 -31.70
N TYR A 100 -4.72 -5.21 -31.82
CA TYR A 100 -3.43 -5.19 -31.11
C TYR A 100 -2.34 -5.96 -31.86
N GLU A 101 -1.08 -5.62 -31.62
CA GLU A 101 0.09 -6.35 -32.08
C GLU A 101 0.80 -7.08 -30.93
N VAL A 102 1.51 -8.15 -31.26
CA VAL A 102 2.29 -8.95 -30.29
C VAL A 102 3.75 -9.00 -30.71
N ASP A 103 4.63 -8.34 -29.95
CA ASP A 103 6.07 -8.49 -30.08
C ASP A 103 6.55 -9.67 -29.20
N ILE A 104 6.67 -10.84 -29.82
CA ILE A 104 7.08 -12.08 -29.13
C ILE A 104 8.52 -11.96 -28.60
N ARG A 105 9.40 -11.21 -29.30
CA ARG A 105 10.80 -11.09 -28.90
C ARG A 105 10.94 -10.26 -27.62
N LYS A 106 10.12 -9.20 -27.52
CA LYS A 106 10.10 -8.32 -26.34
C LYS A 106 9.09 -8.75 -25.27
N ARG A 107 8.20 -9.71 -25.57
CA ARG A 107 7.07 -10.14 -24.72
C ARG A 107 6.15 -8.97 -24.36
N THR A 108 5.85 -8.13 -25.34
CA THR A 108 4.99 -6.95 -25.17
C THR A 108 3.80 -7.00 -26.12
N ILE A 109 2.69 -6.37 -25.70
CA ILE A 109 1.50 -6.17 -26.52
C ILE A 109 1.33 -4.66 -26.71
N GLY A 110 1.14 -4.23 -27.95
CA GLY A 110 0.76 -2.86 -28.29
C GLY A 110 -0.69 -2.84 -28.75
N VAL A 111 -1.53 -2.01 -28.14
CA VAL A 111 -2.92 -1.84 -28.59
C VAL A 111 -2.94 -0.78 -29.69
N HIS A 112 -3.59 -1.08 -30.82
CA HIS A 112 -3.76 -0.13 -31.92
C HIS A 112 -4.91 0.84 -31.63
N GLU A 113 -5.00 1.94 -32.39
CA GLU A 113 -6.08 2.94 -32.26
C GLU A 113 -7.47 2.30 -32.38
N LEU A 114 -7.65 1.38 -33.32
CA LEU A 114 -8.89 0.60 -33.46
C LEU A 114 -9.20 -0.28 -32.24
N GLY A 115 -8.18 -0.78 -31.55
CA GLY A 115 -8.36 -1.56 -30.33
C GLY A 115 -8.74 -0.70 -29.12
N VAL A 116 -8.26 0.54 -29.07
CA VAL A 116 -8.65 1.53 -28.08
C VAL A 116 -10.11 1.91 -28.26
N GLU A 117 -10.51 2.32 -29.47
CA GLU A 117 -11.89 2.67 -29.81
C GLU A 117 -12.86 1.51 -29.54
N PHE A 118 -12.45 0.28 -29.86
CA PHE A 118 -13.24 -0.92 -29.55
C PHE A 118 -13.51 -1.07 -28.05
N VAL A 119 -12.50 -0.88 -27.20
CA VAL A 119 -12.67 -1.01 -25.75
C VAL A 119 -13.50 0.15 -25.20
N GLU A 120 -13.29 1.37 -25.69
CA GLU A 120 -14.06 2.57 -25.32
C GLU A 120 -15.55 2.39 -25.61
N ASP A 121 -15.90 1.92 -26.81
CA ASP A 121 -17.28 1.61 -27.20
C ASP A 121 -17.90 0.52 -26.31
N GLN A 122 -17.15 -0.56 -26.04
CA GLN A 122 -17.65 -1.67 -25.22
C GLN A 122 -17.83 -1.30 -23.74
N LEU A 123 -17.09 -0.32 -23.23
CA LEU A 123 -17.18 0.18 -21.86
C LEU A 123 -18.07 1.42 -21.73
N GLY A 124 -18.45 2.05 -22.85
CA GLY A 124 -19.24 3.29 -22.87
C GLY A 124 -18.50 4.49 -22.28
N ILE A 125 -17.18 4.53 -22.43
CA ILE A 125 -16.31 5.61 -21.91
C ILE A 125 -15.67 6.38 -23.06
N GLU A 126 -15.45 7.68 -22.88
CA GLU A 126 -14.85 8.53 -23.90
C GLU A 126 -13.31 8.44 -23.91
N ASN A 127 -12.70 7.99 -22.81
CA ASN A 127 -11.26 7.88 -22.66
C ASN A 127 -10.87 6.83 -21.61
N LEU A 128 -9.99 5.91 -21.98
CA LEU A 128 -9.43 4.88 -21.09
C LEU A 128 -8.66 5.42 -19.86
N TYR A 129 -8.22 6.69 -19.88
CA TYR A 129 -7.45 7.31 -18.80
C TYR A 129 -8.29 8.18 -17.85
N GLU A 130 -9.58 8.35 -18.11
CA GLU A 130 -10.50 9.14 -17.26
C GLU A 130 -11.32 8.28 -16.28
N ALA A 131 -11.14 6.96 -16.30
CA ALA A 131 -11.88 5.97 -15.50
C ALA A 131 -11.09 5.44 -14.28
#